data_AF-A0A4Q7TI23-F1
#
_entry.id   AF-A0A4Q7TI23-F1
#
_cell.length_a   1.000
_cell.length_b   1.000
_cell.length_c   1.000
_cell.angle_alpha   90.00
_cell.angle_beta   90.00
_cell.angle_gamma   90.00
#
_symmetry.space_group_name_H-M   'P 1'
#
loop_
_entity.id
_entity.type
_entity.pdbx_description
1 polymer ?
#
loop_
_entity_poly.entity_id
_entity_poly.type
_entity_poly.pdbx_seq_one_letter_code
_entity_poly.pdbx_strand_id
1 'polypeptide(L)'
;MLKGYPKHVVASTAGECSSSGCARPPVPGSDLCPPHVDELGKLLGELSRMLGPLRSSTLRVTDHRSYAARPSGSPSAPRDVSSSWNPAASPVASQVDDWAGYLTRTVLTERPVPAGRSHGVREGDSAALQLQVIARHHSGWLGRYPFLGPDLLSSSRDLLRRVHSAMSTTPVRRVLLEHDGHPIRCRDVVLETDLGPVLCESPLAAVISNEDHRTPSRILCTADRDHTSYAPHQWDELISAWTRTA
;
A
#
# COMPACT_ATOMS: atom_id res chain seq x y z
N MET A 1 -25.73 -8.97 9.92
CA MET A 1 -24.83 -9.97 9.31
C MET A 1 -23.63 -9.24 8.71
N LEU A 2 -22.49 -9.23 9.41
CA LEU A 2 -21.21 -8.77 8.88
C LEU A 2 -20.34 -10.01 8.67
N LYS A 3 -20.15 -10.40 7.41
CA LYS A 3 -19.26 -11.49 7.00
C LYS A 3 -17.84 -10.92 6.81
N GLY A 4 -16.84 -11.62 7.35
CA GLY A 4 -15.49 -11.60 6.80
C GLY A 4 -14.45 -10.75 7.54
N TYR A 5 -14.06 -11.16 8.73
CA TYR A 5 -12.66 -11.09 9.15
C TYR A 5 -12.28 -12.50 9.61
N PRO A 6 -11.23 -13.13 9.05
CA PRO A 6 -10.80 -14.44 9.52
C PRO A 6 -10.25 -14.28 10.94
N LYS A 7 -10.83 -15.03 11.88
CA LYS A 7 -10.20 -15.32 13.17
C LYS A 7 -8.93 -16.11 12.88
N HIS A 8 -7.80 -15.43 12.68
CA HIS A 8 -6.51 -16.08 12.76
C HIS A 8 -6.27 -16.45 14.22
N VAL A 9 -6.53 -17.72 14.53
CA VAL A 9 -5.99 -18.38 15.71
C VAL A 9 -4.49 -18.50 15.47
N VAL A 10 -3.73 -17.50 15.93
CA VAL A 10 -2.29 -17.66 16.13
C VAL A 10 -2.13 -18.03 17.60
N ALA A 11 -1.87 -19.31 17.84
CA ALA A 11 -1.25 -19.75 19.07
C ALA A 11 0.14 -19.13 19.13
N SER A 12 0.25 -17.94 19.73
CA SER A 12 1.54 -17.32 20.00
C SER A 12 1.99 -17.80 21.38
N THR A 13 2.96 -18.70 21.37
CA THR A 13 3.71 -19.14 22.53
C THR A 13 4.25 -17.93 23.29
N ALA A 14 4.07 -17.96 24.61
CA ALA A 14 4.58 -16.97 25.54
C ALA A 14 6.11 -16.86 25.40
N GLY A 15 6.56 -15.81 24.72
CA GLY A 15 7.95 -15.36 24.70
C GLY A 15 8.20 -14.43 25.89
N GLU A 16 9.19 -14.78 26.70
CA GLU A 16 9.52 -14.24 28.01
C GLU A 16 9.79 -12.72 28.01
N CYS A 17 8.99 -11.97 28.78
CA CYS A 17 9.39 -10.66 29.30
C CYS A 17 10.30 -10.87 30.53
N SER A 18 11.56 -11.25 30.30
CA SER A 18 12.57 -11.40 31.34
C SER A 18 13.75 -10.46 31.10
N SER A 19 13.61 -9.18 31.46
CA SER A 19 14.72 -8.30 31.93
C SER A 19 14.33 -6.81 31.88
N SER A 20 13.54 -6.34 32.85
CA SER A 20 13.63 -5.00 33.48
C SER A 20 12.30 -4.63 34.16
N GLY A 21 12.22 -4.80 35.49
CA GLY A 21 11.34 -3.98 36.36
C GLY A 21 9.82 -3.97 36.15
N CYS A 22 9.22 -4.89 35.39
CA CYS A 22 7.75 -4.98 35.26
C CYS A 22 7.11 -5.60 36.51
N ALA A 23 6.75 -4.78 37.50
CA ALA A 23 6.03 -5.22 38.69
C ALA A 23 4.52 -5.37 38.45
N ARG A 24 4.12 -6.54 37.93
CA ARG A 24 2.85 -7.30 38.11
C ARG A 24 2.55 -8.09 36.83
N PRO A 25 2.12 -9.35 36.91
CA PRO A 25 1.71 -10.09 35.73
C PRO A 25 0.38 -9.51 35.23
N PRO A 26 0.28 -9.02 33.97
CA PRO A 26 -1.02 -8.78 33.38
C PRO A 26 -1.72 -10.13 33.20
N VAL A 27 -3.02 -10.17 33.50
CA VAL A 27 -3.88 -11.32 33.17
C VAL A 27 -3.71 -11.61 31.67
N PRO A 28 -3.65 -12.88 31.23
CA PRO A 28 -3.55 -13.21 29.81
C PRO A 28 -4.65 -12.50 29.01
N GLY A 29 -4.28 -11.59 28.10
CA GLY A 29 -5.21 -10.80 27.29
C GLY A 29 -5.61 -9.42 27.86
N SER A 30 -5.07 -9.01 29.01
CA SER A 30 -5.32 -7.69 29.61
C SER A 30 -4.13 -6.75 29.42
N ASP A 31 -4.41 -5.59 28.85
CA ASP A 31 -3.68 -4.31 28.89
C ASP A 31 -2.15 -4.33 28.69
N LEU A 32 -1.71 -3.50 27.74
CA LEU A 32 -0.30 -3.15 27.60
C LEU A 32 0.21 -2.47 28.88
N CYS A 33 1.40 -2.86 29.33
CA CYS A 33 2.08 -2.12 30.39
C CYS A 33 2.46 -0.69 29.93
N PRO A 34 2.68 0.27 30.84
CA PRO A 34 2.89 1.67 30.48
C PRO A 34 3.97 1.91 29.40
N PRO A 35 5.14 1.25 29.43
CA PRO A 35 6.13 1.37 28.35
C PRO A 35 5.59 0.97 26.97
N HIS A 36 4.79 -0.08 26.88
CA HIS A 36 4.21 -0.57 25.62
C HIS A 36 3.05 0.30 25.14
N VAL A 37 2.32 0.95 26.07
CA VAL A 37 1.34 1.99 25.72
C VAL A 37 2.03 3.20 25.10
N ASP A 38 3.15 3.64 25.68
CA ASP A 38 3.94 4.76 25.16
C ASP A 38 4.54 4.41 23.79
N GLU A 39 5.00 3.17 23.61
CA GLU A 39 5.46 2.65 22.33
C GLU A 39 4.35 2.66 21.28
N LEU A 40 3.15 2.17 21.60
CA LEU A 40 1.99 2.21 20.71
C LEU A 40 1.71 3.66 20.25
N GLY A 41 1.71 4.62 21.18
CA GLY A 41 1.55 6.04 20.85
C GLY A 41 2.63 6.56 19.89
N LYS A 42 3.90 6.18 20.10
CA LYS A 42 5.01 6.55 19.22
C LYS A 42 4.86 5.95 17.82
N LEU A 43 4.53 4.67 17.72
CA LEU A 43 4.34 3.97 16.44
C LEU A 43 3.19 4.58 15.63
N LEU A 44 2.05 4.87 16.27
CA LEU A 44 0.93 5.55 15.63
C LEU A 44 1.31 6.94 15.11
N GLY A 45 2.05 7.71 15.93
CA GLY A 45 2.56 9.02 15.53
C GLY A 45 3.58 8.95 14.40
N GLU A 46 4.38 7.89 14.34
CA GLU A 46 5.33 7.66 13.25
C GLU A 46 4.64 7.26 11.96
N LEU A 47 3.68 6.33 12.00
CA LEU A 47 2.84 5.98 10.86
C LEU A 47 2.13 7.21 10.28
N SER A 48 1.57 8.07 11.13
CA SER A 48 0.97 9.34 10.72
C SER A 48 1.96 10.23 9.95
N ARG A 49 3.18 10.41 10.46
CA ARG A 49 4.23 11.21 9.80
C ARG A 49 4.69 10.60 8.48
N MET A 50 4.76 9.28 8.40
CA MET A 50 5.25 8.56 7.23
C MET A 50 4.21 8.48 6.10
N LEU A 51 2.92 8.68 6.38
CA LEU A 51 1.87 8.55 5.37
C LEU A 51 1.99 9.55 4.22
N GLY A 52 2.39 10.80 4.51
CA GLY A 52 2.67 11.81 3.48
C GLY A 52 3.79 11.36 2.53
N PRO A 53 5.01 11.11 3.04
CA PRO A 53 6.11 10.57 2.26
C PRO A 53 5.76 9.27 1.50
N LEU A 54 5.03 8.35 2.13
CA LEU A 54 4.58 7.10 1.51
C LEU A 54 3.71 7.36 0.29
N ARG A 55 2.70 8.23 0.42
CA ARG A 55 1.81 8.61 -0.69
C ARG A 55 2.58 9.29 -1.81
N SER A 56 3.44 10.25 -1.48
CA SER A 56 4.33 10.91 -2.44
C SER A 56 5.27 9.93 -3.14
N SER A 57 5.68 8.84 -2.48
CA SER A 57 6.56 7.83 -3.08
C SER A 57 5.89 6.97 -4.14
N THR A 58 4.55 7.00 -4.25
CA THR A 58 3.79 6.24 -5.26
C THR A 58 4.24 6.59 -6.68
N LEU A 59 4.43 7.88 -6.94
CA LEU A 59 4.98 8.40 -8.18
C LEU A 59 6.24 9.17 -7.83
N ARG A 60 7.41 8.57 -8.06
CA ARG A 60 8.67 9.28 -7.92
C ARG A 60 8.87 10.13 -9.17
N VAL A 61 8.76 11.43 -8.99
CA VAL A 61 9.37 12.40 -9.89
C VAL A 61 10.87 12.21 -9.73
N THR A 62 11.54 11.72 -10.76
CA THR A 62 12.99 11.64 -10.76
C THR A 62 13.51 13.08 -10.88
N ASP A 63 14.18 13.60 -9.84
CA ASP A 63 14.86 14.90 -9.84
C ASP A 63 16.06 14.95 -10.81
N HIS A 64 16.20 13.97 -11.71
CA HIS A 64 17.15 14.05 -12.79
C HIS A 64 16.70 15.14 -13.76
N ARG A 65 17.39 16.29 -13.62
CA ARG A 65 17.51 17.45 -14.54
C ARG A 65 17.61 17.14 -16.05
N SER A 66 17.58 15.88 -16.48
CA SER A 66 17.61 15.44 -17.86
C SER A 66 16.28 15.62 -18.62
N TYR A 67 15.16 15.81 -17.92
CA TYR A 67 13.82 15.87 -18.54
C TYR A 67 13.18 17.27 -18.57
N ALA A 68 13.97 18.34 -18.43
CA ALA A 68 13.56 19.68 -18.84
C ALA A 68 13.58 19.88 -20.38
N ALA A 69 13.49 18.80 -21.16
CA ALA A 69 13.25 18.87 -22.60
C ALA A 69 11.74 18.94 -22.84
N ARG A 70 11.31 20.12 -23.29
CA ARG A 70 9.95 20.50 -23.70
C ARG A 70 9.12 19.38 -24.36
N PRO A 71 7.78 19.46 -24.28
CA PRO A 71 6.90 18.74 -25.19
C PRO A 71 6.98 19.42 -26.57
N SER A 72 7.96 19.08 -27.39
CA SER A 72 8.00 19.49 -28.80
C SER A 72 7.55 18.34 -29.69
N GLY A 73 6.22 18.25 -29.86
CA GLY A 73 5.56 18.04 -31.15
C GLY A 73 6.10 17.00 -32.14
N SER A 74 6.56 15.83 -31.72
CA SER A 74 6.82 14.72 -32.64
C SER A 74 5.79 13.60 -32.45
N PRO A 75 5.04 13.20 -33.51
CA PRO A 75 4.09 12.08 -33.44
C PRO A 75 4.76 10.69 -33.35
N SER A 76 6.09 10.64 -33.19
CA SER A 76 6.89 9.41 -33.18
C SER A 76 7.59 9.06 -31.86
N ALA A 77 7.49 9.90 -30.83
CA ALA A 77 8.01 9.56 -29.51
C ALA A 77 6.98 8.73 -28.74
N PRO A 78 7.34 7.58 -28.14
CA PRO A 78 6.48 6.91 -27.17
C PRO A 78 6.06 7.95 -26.13
N ARG A 79 4.76 8.03 -25.82
CA ARG A 79 4.25 8.92 -24.77
C ARG A 79 4.79 8.43 -23.42
N ASP A 80 6.01 8.85 -23.10
CA ASP A 80 6.73 8.52 -21.88
C ASP A 80 5.97 9.14 -20.70
N VAL A 81 5.36 8.29 -19.87
CA VAL A 81 4.69 8.73 -18.64
C VAL A 81 5.80 8.86 -17.59
N SER A 82 6.49 9.99 -17.62
CA SER A 82 7.80 10.29 -17.03
C SER A 82 7.90 10.29 -15.48
N SER A 83 7.15 9.43 -14.79
CA SER A 83 7.29 9.19 -13.35
C SER A 83 7.57 7.71 -13.08
N SER A 84 8.67 7.44 -12.39
CA SER A 84 8.97 6.09 -11.91
C SER A 84 7.97 5.72 -10.81
N TRP A 85 7.28 4.59 -10.96
CA TRP A 85 6.21 4.15 -10.07
C TRP A 85 6.78 3.24 -8.96
N ASN A 86 6.37 3.46 -7.71
CA ASN A 86 6.69 2.54 -6.62
C ASN A 86 5.55 1.52 -6.46
N PRO A 87 5.75 0.26 -6.88
CA PRO A 87 4.70 -0.76 -6.82
C PRO A 87 4.30 -1.15 -5.39
N ALA A 88 5.18 -0.93 -4.42
CA ALA A 88 4.93 -1.31 -3.03
C ALA A 88 4.20 -0.20 -2.25
N ALA A 89 4.31 1.07 -2.66
CA ALA A 89 3.76 2.20 -1.90
C ALA A 89 2.24 2.22 -1.86
N SER A 90 1.57 2.08 -3.02
CA SER A 90 0.10 2.17 -3.11
C SER A 90 -0.64 1.15 -2.23
N PRO A 91 -0.35 -0.17 -2.28
CA PRO A 91 -1.07 -1.14 -1.45
C PRO A 91 -0.81 -0.92 0.05
N VAL A 92 0.41 -0.52 0.43
CA VAL A 92 0.73 -0.25 1.83
C VAL A 92 0.02 1.03 2.31
N ALA A 93 -0.05 2.08 1.49
CA ALA A 93 -0.80 3.29 1.83
C ALA A 93 -2.28 3.00 2.06
N SER A 94 -2.90 2.17 1.21
CA SER A 94 -4.30 1.72 1.41
C SER A 94 -4.46 0.94 2.72
N GLN A 95 -3.54 0.03 3.04
CA GLN A 95 -3.58 -0.71 4.31
C GLN A 95 -3.48 0.22 5.52
N VAL A 96 -2.65 1.26 5.46
CA VAL A 96 -2.56 2.26 6.53
C VAL A 96 -3.87 3.05 6.65
N ASP A 97 -4.49 3.42 5.54
CA ASP A 97 -5.77 4.15 5.53
C ASP A 97 -6.90 3.32 6.13
N ASP A 98 -7.04 2.06 5.72
CA ASP A 98 -8.04 1.14 6.23
C ASP A 98 -7.87 0.89 7.73
N TRP A 99 -6.63 0.73 8.17
CA TRP A 99 -6.29 0.52 9.56
C TRP A 99 -6.53 1.76 10.43
N ALA A 100 -6.19 2.96 9.94
CA ALA A 100 -6.53 4.23 10.60
C ALA A 100 -8.06 4.42 10.73
N GLY A 101 -8.80 4.07 9.69
CA GLY A 101 -10.26 4.08 9.69
C GLY A 101 -10.85 3.09 10.69
N TYR A 102 -10.30 1.88 10.78
CA TYR A 102 -10.67 0.89 11.79
C TYR A 102 -10.48 1.43 13.21
N LEU A 103 -9.29 1.95 13.54
CA LEU A 103 -9.03 2.51 14.86
C LEU A 103 -9.95 3.69 15.19
N THR A 104 -10.22 4.55 14.21
CA THR A 104 -11.12 5.70 14.37
C THR A 104 -12.53 5.22 14.72
N ARG A 105 -13.08 4.24 13.98
CA ARG A 105 -14.39 3.66 14.27
C ARG A 105 -14.44 3.03 15.67
N THR A 106 -13.40 2.30 16.05
CA THR A 106 -13.29 1.71 17.39
C THR A 106 -13.32 2.80 18.47
N VAL A 107 -12.53 3.86 18.32
CA VAL A 107 -12.50 4.98 19.29
C VAL A 107 -13.85 5.69 19.36
N LEU A 108 -14.48 5.99 18.22
CA LEU A 108 -15.75 6.71 18.19
C LEU A 108 -16.92 5.89 18.75
N THR A 109 -16.85 4.57 18.62
CA THR A 109 -17.93 3.65 19.05
C THR A 109 -17.78 3.27 20.52
N GLU A 110 -16.57 2.89 20.94
CA GLU A 110 -16.34 2.22 22.22
C GLU A 110 -15.86 3.17 23.33
N ARG A 111 -15.35 4.36 22.99
CA ARG A 111 -14.88 5.33 23.98
C ARG A 111 -15.92 6.44 24.19
N PRO A 112 -16.67 6.45 25.32
CA PRO A 112 -17.58 7.54 25.59
C PRO A 112 -16.83 8.85 25.81
N VAL A 113 -17.38 9.95 25.28
CA VAL A 113 -16.87 11.31 25.48
C VAL A 113 -17.94 12.14 26.19
N PRO A 114 -17.56 12.93 27.23
CA PRO A 114 -18.53 13.77 27.95
C PRO A 114 -19.28 14.73 27.03
N ALA A 115 -20.51 15.07 27.42
CA ALA A 115 -21.33 16.05 26.69
C ALA A 115 -20.56 17.36 26.45
N GLY A 116 -20.63 17.86 25.22
CA GLY A 116 -19.93 19.08 24.80
C GLY A 116 -18.44 18.88 24.47
N ARG A 117 -17.90 17.66 24.53
CA ARG A 117 -16.54 17.34 24.07
C ARG A 117 -16.56 16.52 22.78
N SER A 118 -15.43 16.55 22.07
CA SER A 118 -15.21 15.82 20.82
C SER A 118 -13.96 14.94 20.96
N HIS A 119 -13.92 13.84 20.21
CA HIS A 119 -12.71 13.01 20.07
C HIS A 119 -11.56 13.72 19.36
N GLY A 120 -11.85 14.85 18.68
CA GLY A 120 -10.90 15.57 17.84
C GLY A 120 -10.67 14.95 16.46
N VAL A 121 -11.47 13.94 16.10
CA VAL A 121 -11.39 13.18 14.85
C VAL A 121 -12.77 12.69 14.41
N ARG A 122 -12.97 12.50 13.10
CA ARG A 122 -14.16 11.94 12.45
C ARG A 122 -13.77 10.84 11.45
N GLU A 123 -14.71 9.97 11.10
CA GLU A 123 -14.45 8.87 10.15
C GLU A 123 -14.01 9.35 8.75
N GLY A 124 -14.48 10.53 8.32
CA GLY A 124 -14.12 11.12 7.02
C GLY A 124 -12.82 11.94 7.02
N ASP A 125 -12.14 12.06 8.18
CA ASP A 125 -10.87 12.77 8.24
C ASP A 125 -9.76 12.00 7.53
N SER A 126 -8.71 12.72 7.10
CA SER A 126 -7.54 12.04 6.52
C SER A 126 -6.91 11.06 7.52
N ALA A 127 -6.47 9.89 7.04
CA ALA A 127 -5.84 8.87 7.89
C ALA A 127 -4.61 9.40 8.67
N ALA A 128 -3.85 10.35 8.11
CA ALA A 128 -2.75 11.00 8.81
C ALA A 128 -3.24 11.74 10.06
N LEU A 129 -4.32 12.52 9.93
CA LEU A 129 -4.95 13.24 11.04
C LEU A 129 -5.54 12.26 12.05
N GLN A 130 -6.23 11.22 11.58
CA GLN A 130 -6.81 10.18 12.44
C GLN A 130 -5.73 9.55 13.33
N LEU A 131 -4.65 9.04 12.72
CA LEU A 131 -3.54 8.44 13.45
C LEU A 131 -2.87 9.44 14.41
N GLN A 132 -2.74 10.71 14.03
CA GLN A 132 -2.13 11.73 14.89
C GLN A 132 -2.99 12.01 16.14
N VAL A 133 -4.30 12.17 15.97
CA VAL A 133 -5.23 12.42 17.07
C VAL A 133 -5.29 11.19 17.99
N ILE A 134 -5.35 10.00 17.41
CA ILE A 134 -5.35 8.74 18.15
C ILE A 134 -4.05 8.58 18.94
N ALA A 135 -2.88 8.79 18.32
CA ALA A 135 -1.58 8.73 18.98
C ALA A 135 -1.51 9.64 20.21
N ARG A 136 -2.03 10.88 20.09
CA ARG A 136 -1.95 11.90 21.15
C ARG A 136 -2.96 11.72 22.26
N HIS A 137 -4.19 11.34 21.93
CA HIS A 137 -5.32 11.43 22.86
C HIS A 137 -5.96 10.09 23.20
N HIS A 138 -5.73 9.06 22.39
CA HIS A 138 -6.44 7.78 22.49
C HIS A 138 -5.53 6.54 22.61
N SER A 139 -4.22 6.66 22.36
CA SER A 139 -3.23 5.57 22.48
C SER A 139 -3.23 4.94 23.88
N GLY A 140 -3.31 5.77 24.92
CA GLY A 140 -3.41 5.34 26.31
C GLY A 140 -4.60 4.44 26.60
N TRP A 141 -5.75 4.78 26.01
CA TRP A 141 -6.98 4.02 26.15
C TRP A 141 -6.97 2.76 25.29
N LEU A 142 -6.54 2.85 24.02
CA LEU A 142 -6.42 1.72 23.10
C LEU A 142 -5.46 0.65 23.62
N GLY A 143 -4.31 1.05 24.17
CA GLY A 143 -3.33 0.12 24.72
C GLY A 143 -3.84 -0.65 25.94
N ARG A 144 -4.83 -0.12 26.64
CA ARG A 144 -5.50 -0.73 27.80
C ARG A 144 -6.92 -1.19 27.49
N TYR A 145 -7.26 -1.28 26.21
CA TYR A 145 -8.54 -1.80 25.82
C TYR A 145 -8.48 -3.33 25.88
N PRO A 146 -9.43 -4.01 26.57
CA PRO A 146 -9.37 -5.44 26.78
C PRO A 146 -9.21 -6.21 25.47
N PHE A 147 -8.26 -7.15 25.44
CA PHE A 147 -7.97 -8.04 24.31
C PHE A 147 -7.53 -7.36 23.00
N LEU A 148 -7.28 -6.04 23.00
CA LEU A 148 -6.95 -5.29 21.79
C LEU A 148 -5.52 -4.71 21.81
N GLY A 149 -5.04 -4.26 22.97
CA GLY A 149 -3.74 -3.60 23.11
C GLY A 149 -2.55 -4.36 22.47
N PRO A 150 -2.30 -5.63 22.83
CA PRO A 150 -1.22 -6.43 22.25
C PRO A 150 -1.30 -6.56 20.71
N ASP A 151 -2.49 -6.80 20.18
CA ASP A 151 -2.72 -6.96 18.73
C ASP A 151 -2.48 -5.65 17.99
N LEU A 152 -2.90 -4.51 18.57
CA LEU A 152 -2.63 -3.20 18.01
C LEU A 152 -1.15 -2.87 18.00
N LEU A 153 -0.44 -3.17 19.07
CA LEU A 153 1.01 -2.95 19.14
C LEU A 153 1.74 -3.77 18.09
N SER A 154 1.42 -5.06 17.98
CA SER A 154 1.99 -5.95 16.95
C SER A 154 1.67 -5.45 15.54
N SER A 155 0.40 -5.15 15.27
CA SER A 155 -0.06 -4.64 13.97
C SER A 155 0.63 -3.32 13.60
N SER A 156 0.84 -2.41 14.57
CA SER A 156 1.52 -1.13 14.36
C SER A 156 2.99 -1.34 13.95
N ARG A 157 3.70 -2.26 14.62
CA ARG A 157 5.09 -2.61 14.29
C ARG A 157 5.18 -3.21 12.89
N ASP A 158 4.29 -4.14 12.56
CA ASP A 158 4.25 -4.82 11.26
C ASP A 158 3.96 -3.83 10.13
N LEU A 159 2.98 -2.96 10.34
CA LEU A 159 2.61 -1.94 9.38
C LEU A 159 3.75 -0.95 9.17
N LEU A 160 4.43 -0.50 10.24
CA LEU A 160 5.57 0.40 10.12
C LEU A 160 6.75 -0.25 9.37
N ARG A 161 7.03 -1.54 9.62
CA ARG A 161 8.02 -2.31 8.84
C ARG A 161 7.66 -2.37 7.36
N ARG A 162 6.37 -2.60 7.04
CA ARG A 162 5.87 -2.60 5.64
C ARG A 162 6.01 -1.23 4.99
N VAL A 163 5.71 -0.15 5.72
CA VAL A 163 5.89 1.24 5.25
C VAL A 163 7.36 1.50 4.91
N HIS A 164 8.30 1.17 5.80
CA HIS A 164 9.72 1.34 5.52
C HIS A 164 10.18 0.49 4.32
N SER A 165 9.77 -0.77 4.26
CA SER A 165 10.08 -1.66 3.14
C SER A 165 9.57 -1.11 1.80
N ALA A 166 8.32 -0.64 1.77
CA ALA A 166 7.73 -0.01 0.59
C ALA A 166 8.50 1.25 0.18
N MET A 167 8.91 2.09 1.13
CA MET A 167 9.71 3.29 0.86
C MET A 167 11.11 2.95 0.31
N SER A 168 11.69 1.83 0.69
CA SER A 168 12.97 1.33 0.17
C SER A 168 12.88 0.55 -1.14
N THR A 169 11.67 0.30 -1.64
CA THR A 169 11.49 -0.48 -2.88
C THR A 169 12.01 0.30 -4.09
N THR A 170 12.75 -0.39 -4.96
CA THR A 170 13.24 0.17 -6.21
C THR A 170 12.05 0.57 -7.10
N PRO A 171 11.96 1.83 -7.54
CA PRO A 171 10.88 2.24 -8.42
C PRO A 171 11.03 1.60 -9.80
N VAL A 172 9.91 1.41 -10.48
CA VAL A 172 9.85 0.79 -11.82
C VAL A 172 9.18 1.75 -12.79
N ARG A 173 9.58 1.75 -14.06
CA ARG A 173 8.86 2.50 -15.10
C ARG A 173 7.76 1.63 -15.69
N ARG A 174 6.60 2.22 -15.96
CA ARG A 174 5.49 1.56 -16.69
C ARG A 174 5.32 2.24 -18.03
N VAL A 175 5.32 1.47 -19.10
CA VAL A 175 5.16 1.97 -20.47
C VAL A 175 4.02 1.22 -21.14
N LEU A 176 3.06 1.94 -21.73
CA LEU A 176 2.00 1.31 -22.51
C LEU A 176 2.57 0.74 -23.79
N LEU A 177 2.19 -0.49 -24.10
CA LEU A 177 2.59 -1.14 -25.34
C LEU A 177 1.66 -0.70 -26.46
N GLU A 178 2.24 -0.27 -27.57
CA GLU A 178 1.53 0.21 -28.75
C GLU A 178 2.14 -0.41 -30.01
N HIS A 179 1.31 -0.69 -31.02
CA HIS A 179 1.71 -1.08 -32.36
C HIS A 179 1.07 -0.10 -33.35
N ASP A 180 1.88 0.56 -34.17
CA ASP A 180 1.43 1.61 -35.11
C ASP A 180 0.56 2.72 -34.46
N GLY A 181 0.85 3.06 -33.21
CA GLY A 181 0.11 4.08 -32.45
C GLY A 181 -1.21 3.59 -31.85
N HIS A 182 -1.53 2.30 -31.97
CA HIS A 182 -2.69 1.69 -31.33
C HIS A 182 -2.24 0.84 -30.13
N PRO A 183 -2.91 0.97 -28.95
CA PRO A 183 -2.56 0.20 -27.77
C PRO A 183 -2.77 -1.29 -28.01
N ILE A 184 -1.74 -2.08 -27.70
CA ILE A 184 -1.85 -3.54 -27.69
C ILE A 184 -2.76 -3.92 -26.53
N ARG A 185 -3.82 -4.68 -26.84
CA ARG A 185 -4.79 -5.10 -25.84
C ARG A 185 -4.42 -6.44 -25.24
N CYS A 186 -4.73 -6.59 -23.96
CA CYS A 186 -4.96 -7.90 -23.35
C CYS A 186 -5.93 -8.68 -24.26
N ARG A 187 -5.84 -10.00 -24.27
CA ARG A 187 -6.78 -10.88 -24.99
C ARG A 187 -7.09 -12.12 -24.15
N ASP A 188 -6.93 -12.00 -22.84
CA ASP A 188 -7.25 -13.07 -21.90
C ASP A 188 -8.76 -13.25 -21.81
N VAL A 189 -9.21 -14.50 -21.59
CA VAL A 189 -10.63 -14.83 -21.51
C VAL A 189 -11.13 -14.45 -20.11
N VAL A 190 -12.04 -13.47 -20.04
CA VAL A 190 -12.63 -13.00 -18.78
C VAL A 190 -13.88 -13.80 -18.43
N LEU A 191 -14.62 -14.24 -19.45
CA LEU A 191 -15.86 -14.99 -19.29
C LEU A 191 -16.09 -15.89 -20.49
N GLU A 192 -16.43 -17.16 -20.24
CA GLU A 192 -16.95 -18.05 -21.28
C GLU A 192 -18.48 -17.94 -21.32
N THR A 193 -19.04 -17.72 -22.52
CA THR A 193 -20.49 -17.68 -22.73
C THR A 193 -20.89 -18.64 -23.84
N ASP A 194 -22.19 -18.96 -23.92
CA ASP A 194 -22.74 -19.79 -25.00
C ASP A 194 -22.57 -19.18 -26.40
N LEU A 195 -22.31 -17.87 -26.47
CA LEU A 195 -22.04 -17.13 -27.70
C LEU A 195 -20.54 -16.99 -28.01
N GLY A 196 -19.67 -17.54 -27.15
CA GLY A 196 -18.22 -17.48 -27.27
C GLY A 196 -17.54 -16.80 -26.08
N PRO A 197 -16.19 -16.78 -26.05
CA PRO A 197 -15.43 -16.15 -24.98
C PRO A 197 -15.46 -14.62 -25.07
N VAL A 198 -15.66 -13.96 -23.94
CA VAL A 198 -15.48 -12.51 -23.78
C VAL A 198 -14.04 -12.26 -23.38
N LEU A 199 -13.32 -11.51 -24.21
CA LEU A 199 -11.91 -11.19 -23.98
C LEU A 199 -11.77 -9.87 -23.21
N CYS A 200 -10.75 -9.79 -22.36
CA CYS A 200 -10.31 -8.51 -21.79
C CYS A 200 -9.75 -7.65 -22.91
N GLU A 201 -10.13 -6.37 -23.04
CA GLU A 201 -9.58 -5.45 -24.05
C GLU A 201 -8.79 -4.29 -23.44
N SER A 202 -8.32 -4.46 -22.21
CA SER A 202 -7.51 -3.44 -21.53
C SER A 202 -6.10 -3.34 -22.12
N PRO A 203 -5.48 -2.16 -22.19
CA PRO A 203 -4.12 -2.02 -22.70
C PRO A 203 -3.10 -2.86 -21.91
N LEU A 204 -2.04 -3.30 -22.59
CA LEU A 204 -0.87 -3.90 -21.96
C LEU A 204 0.15 -2.83 -21.56
N ALA A 205 0.84 -3.06 -20.46
CA ALA A 205 1.94 -2.23 -19.97
C ALA A 205 3.19 -3.07 -19.73
N ALA A 206 4.31 -2.63 -20.29
CA ALA A 206 5.64 -3.09 -19.93
C ALA A 206 6.09 -2.45 -18.61
N VAL A 207 6.68 -3.25 -17.72
CA VAL A 207 7.35 -2.78 -16.51
C VAL A 207 8.84 -2.92 -16.67
N ILE A 208 9.58 -1.84 -16.42
CA ILE A 208 11.03 -1.77 -16.57
C ILE A 208 11.61 -1.47 -15.19
N SER A 209 12.27 -2.47 -14.60
CA SER A 209 12.81 -2.38 -13.23
C SER A 209 14.25 -1.86 -13.19
N ASN A 210 14.94 -1.80 -14.32
CA ASN A 210 16.29 -1.28 -14.45
C ASN A 210 16.36 -0.37 -15.69
N GLU A 211 16.86 0.85 -15.53
CA GLU A 211 16.97 1.83 -16.62
C GLU A 211 17.95 1.37 -17.72
N ASP A 212 18.93 0.54 -17.37
CA ASP A 212 19.93 0.02 -18.32
C ASP A 212 19.40 -1.12 -19.21
N HIS A 213 18.25 -1.70 -18.86
CA HIS A 213 17.65 -2.78 -19.65
C HIS A 213 16.67 -2.22 -20.68
N ARG A 214 16.97 -2.47 -21.96
CA ARG A 214 16.07 -2.20 -23.09
C ARG A 214 14.84 -3.13 -23.10
N THR A 215 14.89 -4.23 -22.35
CA THR A 215 13.83 -5.22 -22.26
C THR A 215 12.98 -5.01 -20.99
N PRO A 216 11.65 -5.18 -21.07
CA PRO A 216 10.81 -5.16 -19.90
C PRO A 216 11.20 -6.29 -18.94
N SER A 217 11.00 -6.08 -17.65
CA SER A 217 11.09 -7.15 -16.65
C SER A 217 9.81 -7.99 -16.58
N ARG A 218 8.68 -7.42 -17.03
CA ARG A 218 7.37 -8.08 -17.14
C ARG A 218 6.42 -7.25 -18.02
N ILE A 219 5.44 -7.90 -18.64
CA ILE A 219 4.32 -7.27 -19.34
C ILE A 219 3.04 -7.65 -18.62
N LEU A 220 2.20 -6.66 -18.30
CA LEU A 220 0.98 -6.83 -17.49
C LEU A 220 -0.21 -6.17 -18.18
N CYS A 221 -1.41 -6.75 -17.99
CA CYS A 221 -2.65 -6.06 -18.30
C CYS A 221 -2.91 -4.91 -17.31
N THR A 222 -3.42 -3.77 -17.79
CA THR A 222 -3.65 -2.60 -16.94
C THR A 222 -4.87 -2.73 -16.03
N ALA A 223 -5.85 -3.57 -16.39
CA ALA A 223 -7.05 -3.78 -15.60
C ALA A 223 -6.89 -4.89 -14.55
N ASP A 224 -6.14 -5.94 -14.88
CA ASP A 224 -5.88 -7.04 -13.96
C ASP A 224 -4.46 -7.56 -14.18
N ARG A 225 -3.69 -7.65 -13.10
CA ARG A 225 -2.30 -8.12 -13.12
C ARG A 225 -2.21 -9.66 -13.17
N ASP A 226 -3.28 -10.34 -12.78
CA ASP A 226 -3.36 -11.79 -12.67
C ASP A 226 -3.85 -12.42 -13.99
N HIS A 227 -4.33 -11.60 -14.94
CA HIS A 227 -4.45 -12.00 -16.34
C HIS A 227 -3.09 -12.45 -16.87
N THR A 228 -3.11 -13.43 -17.77
CA THR A 228 -1.96 -14.17 -18.32
C THR A 228 -0.70 -13.30 -18.43
N SER A 229 0.33 -13.67 -17.66
CA SER A 229 1.65 -13.06 -17.75
C SER A 229 2.36 -13.59 -18.99
N TYR A 230 2.67 -12.72 -19.94
CA TYR A 230 3.44 -13.09 -21.14
C TYR A 230 4.84 -13.56 -20.72
N ALA A 231 5.27 -14.72 -21.20
CA ALA A 231 6.60 -15.24 -20.95
C ALA A 231 7.64 -14.49 -21.81
N PRO A 232 8.94 -14.45 -21.40
CA PRO A 232 9.97 -13.68 -22.11
C PRO A 232 10.07 -13.95 -23.62
N HIS A 233 9.87 -15.19 -24.05
CA HIS A 233 9.91 -15.57 -25.47
C HIS A 233 8.69 -15.06 -26.28
N GLN A 234 7.60 -14.68 -25.62
CA GLN A 234 6.43 -14.07 -26.25
C GLN A 234 6.57 -12.55 -26.32
N TRP A 235 7.64 -11.99 -25.73
CA TRP A 235 7.81 -10.55 -25.68
C TRP A 235 8.37 -9.98 -26.97
N ASP A 236 9.12 -10.73 -27.79
CA ASP A 236 9.76 -10.16 -28.99
C ASP A 236 8.74 -9.56 -29.98
N GLU A 237 7.59 -10.21 -30.16
CA GLU A 237 6.45 -9.70 -30.95
C GLU A 237 5.79 -8.47 -30.30
N LEU A 238 5.76 -8.40 -28.96
CA LEU A 238 5.14 -7.31 -28.20
C LEU A 238 6.06 -6.10 -28.01
N ILE A 239 7.37 -6.33 -27.91
CA ILE A 239 8.42 -5.33 -27.67
C ILE A 239 8.76 -4.61 -28.96
N SER A 240 8.87 -5.33 -30.10
CA SER A 240 9.16 -4.74 -31.41
C SER A 240 8.21 -3.59 -31.76
N ALA A 241 6.96 -3.68 -31.29
CA ALA A 241 5.94 -2.67 -31.42
C ALA A 241 6.25 -1.35 -30.65
N TRP A 242 6.83 -1.43 -29.45
CA TRP A 242 7.18 -0.24 -28.64
C TRP A 242 8.58 0.30 -28.94
N THR A 243 9.56 -0.56 -29.23
CA THR A 243 10.95 -0.10 -29.42
C THR A 243 11.19 0.71 -30.70
N ARG A 244 10.23 0.80 -31.63
CA ARG A 244 10.36 1.30 -33.03
C ARG A 244 11.78 1.06 -33.57
N THR A 245 11.88 0.02 -34.41
CA THR A 245 13.01 -0.15 -35.34
C THR A 245 13.53 1.20 -35.81
N ALA A 246 14.80 1.46 -35.50
CA ALA A 246 15.54 2.62 -35.97
C ALA A 246 15.48 2.74 -37.50
#